data_AF-A0A2E9YR28-F1
#
_entry.id   AF-A0A2E9YR28-F1
#
_cell.length_a   1.000
_cell.length_b   1.000
_cell.length_c   1.000
_cell.angle_alpha   90.00
_cell.angle_beta   90.00
_cell.angle_gamma   90.00
#
_symmetry.space_group_name_H-M   'P 1'
#
loop_
_entity.id
_entity.type
_entity.pdbx_description
1 polymer ?
#
loop_
_entity_poly.entity_id
_entity_poly.type
_entity_poly.pdbx_seq_one_letter_code
_entity_poly.pdbx_strand_id
1 'polypeptide(L)'
;MSPVFADGKEYPIGPQKTIFDYADDLEIRVPTACGRNGECHECVVEIKKGMESLNQLTQEETFLRGNYRLACQAVVKDLTSNVEFTTLRRQPKILTSGVKRPVKLDSVATKRDDRVFIEEMDADRYQGHILGLAGDIGTTTIVLSIVDLESGDTLTSSSFENPQRFGGSDVMNRISYDGGPNKGELKKVLLSSINYEIGEMLSEHKIHRRRIYDAVLVGNTTMRDILFGVNVQSVGEKPYKSIIQNDMESGSRESTAINISAKELGLRIFPQARIYSGPIIGSHVGTDVAADLLAIRAEESENPIMLVDIGTNTEVVIGTRDKMVAASCPAGPAFEGGEITYGMPGYEGAVESVKIQDGILEIDTIGDAGIQGICGSGLIDLLAELRKSNLMTELGVYSNGDNEYIFSEKENMALYRSDISALAQAKSANYCGQYLALRHFGAPISKISKLYLAGGFANYINSSNARDIGFIANFPLKKIEKVGNASLEGAMLMLKSIKMRMEIEKLVLGIDHLELETVPDFFEVFVEGCMFNPMPRDLTSI
;
A
#
# COMPACT_ATOMS: atom_id res chain seq x y z
N MET A 1 -19.02 10.39 35.03
CA MET A 1 -18.94 10.81 33.62
C MET A 1 -17.80 10.04 33.02
N SER A 2 -18.12 9.20 32.05
CA SER A 2 -17.15 8.32 31.39
C SER A 2 -16.38 9.14 30.35
N PRO A 3 -15.05 9.05 30.22
CA PRO A 3 -14.31 9.88 29.27
C PRO A 3 -14.46 9.44 27.80
N VAL A 4 -14.11 10.35 26.90
CA VAL A 4 -13.83 10.08 25.49
C VAL A 4 -12.32 9.93 25.30
N PHE A 5 -11.90 8.88 24.61
CA PHE A 5 -10.50 8.55 24.35
C PHE A 5 -10.16 8.66 22.86
N ALA A 6 -8.99 9.18 22.54
CA ALA A 6 -8.37 9.04 21.22
C ALA A 6 -6.85 9.26 21.31
N ASP A 7 -6.08 8.49 20.53
CA ASP A 7 -4.61 8.55 20.45
C ASP A 7 -3.90 8.66 21.81
N GLY A 8 -4.34 7.85 22.79
CA GLY A 8 -3.78 7.81 24.14
C GLY A 8 -4.14 8.99 25.05
N LYS A 9 -4.93 9.95 24.55
CA LYS A 9 -5.47 11.08 25.32
C LYS A 9 -6.90 10.81 25.76
N GLU A 10 -7.31 11.43 26.87
CA GLU A 10 -8.68 11.35 27.39
C GLU A 10 -9.25 12.75 27.65
N TYR A 11 -10.56 12.89 27.46
CA TYR A 11 -11.29 14.12 27.76
C TYR A 11 -12.65 13.80 28.41
N PRO A 12 -13.08 14.55 29.44
CA PRO A 12 -14.38 14.33 30.07
C PRO A 12 -15.54 14.50 29.07
N ILE A 13 -16.44 13.53 29.04
CA ILE A 13 -17.63 13.58 28.18
C ILE A 13 -18.54 14.76 28.57
N GLY A 14 -19.01 15.49 27.57
CA GLY A 14 -19.95 16.60 27.67
C GLY A 14 -21.22 16.36 26.84
N PRO A 15 -22.35 16.95 27.24
CA PRO A 15 -23.61 16.80 26.52
C PRO A 15 -23.54 17.45 25.12
N GLN A 16 -24.15 16.78 24.14
CA GLN A 16 -24.35 17.28 22.76
C GLN A 16 -23.07 17.61 21.96
N LYS A 17 -21.89 17.20 22.44
CA LYS A 17 -20.65 17.31 21.66
C LYS A 17 -20.58 16.21 20.60
N THR A 18 -20.10 16.59 19.43
CA THR A 18 -19.74 15.66 18.36
C THR A 18 -18.37 15.04 18.63
N ILE A 19 -18.05 13.91 17.99
CA ILE A 19 -16.70 13.34 18.00
C ILE A 19 -15.68 14.36 17.47
N PHE A 20 -16.08 15.23 16.53
CA PHE A 20 -15.23 16.33 16.07
C PHE A 20 -14.91 17.32 17.19
N ASP A 21 -15.90 17.71 17.99
CA ASP A 21 -15.68 18.64 19.11
C ASP A 21 -14.75 18.01 20.17
N TYR A 22 -14.88 16.70 20.43
CA TYR A 22 -13.93 16.00 21.28
C TYR A 22 -12.53 15.92 20.67
N ALA A 23 -12.42 15.78 19.35
CA ALA A 23 -11.14 15.82 18.69
C ALA A 23 -10.47 17.18 18.84
N ASP A 24 -11.20 18.29 18.68
CA ASP A 24 -10.69 19.64 18.96
C ASP A 24 -10.21 19.77 20.42
N ASP A 25 -11.02 19.30 21.37
CA ASP A 25 -10.72 19.32 22.81
C ASP A 25 -9.47 18.48 23.18
N LEU A 26 -9.26 17.38 22.47
CA LEU A 26 -8.09 16.49 22.60
C LEU A 26 -6.87 16.98 21.80
N GLU A 27 -7.00 18.11 21.08
CA GLU A 27 -6.01 18.61 20.14
C GLU A 27 -5.63 17.57 19.07
N ILE A 28 -6.60 16.77 18.65
CA ILE A 28 -6.50 15.77 17.60
C ILE A 28 -7.09 16.35 16.33
N ARG A 29 -6.28 16.40 15.27
CA ARG A 29 -6.68 17.07 14.04
C ARG A 29 -7.57 16.17 13.20
N VAL A 30 -8.82 16.59 13.01
CA VAL A 30 -9.78 15.96 12.08
C VAL A 30 -10.01 16.90 10.89
N PRO A 31 -9.91 16.40 9.64
CA PRO A 31 -10.04 17.26 8.46
C PRO A 31 -11.49 17.69 8.21
N THR A 32 -11.69 18.93 7.75
CA THR A 32 -12.99 19.42 7.29
C THR A 32 -12.87 20.60 6.33
N ALA A 33 -13.38 20.43 5.12
CA ALA A 33 -13.52 21.51 4.12
C ALA A 33 -14.95 22.08 4.05
N CYS A 34 -15.93 21.38 4.61
CA CYS A 34 -17.35 21.75 4.56
C CYS A 34 -17.85 22.50 5.80
N GLY A 35 -16.97 22.81 6.75
CA GLY A 35 -17.38 23.45 8.01
C GLY A 35 -18.28 22.56 8.87
N ARG A 36 -18.02 21.24 8.88
CA ARG A 36 -18.70 20.24 9.75
C ARG A 36 -20.16 19.94 9.38
N ASN A 37 -20.61 20.23 8.16
CA ASN A 37 -21.97 19.90 7.70
C ASN A 37 -22.13 18.45 7.20
N GLY A 38 -21.04 17.67 7.14
CA GLY A 38 -21.04 16.28 6.69
C GLY A 38 -20.79 16.08 5.20
N GLU A 39 -20.84 17.09 4.34
CA GLU A 39 -20.86 16.92 2.87
C GLU A 39 -19.47 16.64 2.25
N CYS A 40 -18.36 17.02 2.90
CA CYS A 40 -17.02 16.80 2.35
C CYS A 40 -16.49 15.37 2.52
N HIS A 41 -17.01 14.62 3.49
CA HIS A 41 -16.61 13.25 3.84
C HIS A 41 -15.13 13.12 4.25
N GLU A 42 -14.47 14.23 4.61
CA GLU A 42 -13.06 14.21 5.06
C GLU A 42 -12.94 13.67 6.50
N CYS A 43 -13.90 13.98 7.37
CA CYS A 43 -13.84 13.70 8.80
C CYS A 43 -14.24 12.26 9.19
N VAL A 44 -13.94 11.27 8.35
CA VAL A 44 -14.22 9.86 8.70
C VAL A 44 -13.30 9.42 9.84
N VAL A 45 -13.90 8.82 10.87
CA VAL A 45 -13.19 8.26 12.03
C VAL A 45 -13.69 6.85 12.31
N GLU A 46 -12.83 6.04 12.92
CA GLU A 46 -13.20 4.70 13.38
C GLU A 46 -13.50 4.73 14.88
N ILE A 47 -14.66 4.21 15.29
CA ILE A 47 -15.05 4.09 16.69
C ILE A 47 -14.57 2.73 17.22
N LYS A 48 -13.63 2.74 18.16
CA LYS A 48 -13.08 1.53 18.79
C LYS A 48 -13.97 0.99 19.89
N LYS A 49 -14.63 1.87 20.67
CA LYS A 49 -15.55 1.52 21.75
C LYS A 49 -16.66 2.57 21.89
N GLY A 50 -17.83 2.15 22.40
CA GLY A 50 -18.95 3.06 22.69
C GLY A 50 -19.72 3.52 21.45
N MET A 51 -19.80 2.68 20.42
CA MET A 51 -20.56 2.99 19.19
C MET A 51 -22.05 3.17 19.49
N GLU A 52 -22.57 2.37 20.41
CA GLU A 52 -23.93 2.41 20.95
C GLU A 52 -24.24 3.69 21.74
N SER A 53 -23.21 4.40 22.20
CA SER A 53 -23.34 5.65 22.95
C SER A 53 -23.57 6.87 22.05
N LEU A 54 -23.49 6.69 20.73
CA LEU A 54 -23.65 7.74 19.72
C LEU A 54 -25.10 7.85 19.23
N ASN A 55 -25.43 8.98 18.60
CA ASN A 55 -26.68 9.10 17.83
C ASN A 55 -26.74 8.06 16.69
N GLN A 56 -27.97 7.78 16.23
CA GLN A 56 -28.19 7.04 14.98
C GLN A 56 -27.50 7.73 13.81
N LEU A 57 -27.12 6.93 12.81
CA LEU A 57 -26.50 7.41 11.57
C LEU A 57 -27.36 8.51 10.93
N THR A 58 -26.73 9.61 10.56
CA THR A 58 -27.40 10.67 9.79
C THR A 58 -27.47 10.29 8.30
N GLN A 59 -28.18 11.08 7.49
CA GLN A 59 -28.31 10.85 6.06
C GLN A 59 -26.95 10.89 5.36
N GLU A 60 -26.08 11.79 5.80
CA GLU A 60 -24.72 12.03 5.34
C GLU A 60 -23.78 10.88 5.70
N GLU A 61 -24.17 9.99 6.63
CA GLU A 61 -23.36 8.85 7.07
C GLU A 61 -23.81 7.52 6.44
N THR A 62 -24.87 7.52 5.63
CA THR A 62 -25.46 6.30 5.03
C THR A 62 -24.49 5.49 4.16
N PHE A 63 -23.40 6.12 3.70
CA PHE A 63 -22.36 5.46 2.94
C PHE A 63 -21.37 4.66 3.83
N LEU A 64 -21.26 4.99 5.11
CA LEU A 64 -20.33 4.34 6.03
C LEU A 64 -20.87 2.96 6.47
N ARG A 65 -19.94 2.04 6.79
CA ARG A 65 -20.25 0.69 7.26
C ARG A 65 -19.50 0.40 8.57
N GLY A 66 -19.89 -0.66 9.27
CA GLY A 66 -19.18 -1.11 10.47
C GLY A 66 -19.13 -0.06 11.58
N ASN A 67 -17.94 0.17 12.12
CA ASN A 67 -17.68 1.09 13.22
C ASN A 67 -17.20 2.48 12.78
N TYR A 68 -17.41 2.86 11.51
CA TYR A 68 -17.01 4.17 10.99
C TYR A 68 -18.13 5.20 11.13
N ARG A 69 -17.75 6.45 11.44
CA ARG A 69 -18.65 7.59 11.57
C ARG A 69 -18.04 8.84 10.94
N LEU A 70 -18.87 9.81 10.55
CA LEU A 70 -18.39 11.17 10.30
C LEU A 70 -18.24 11.86 11.65
N ALA A 71 -17.03 12.29 12.01
CA ALA A 71 -16.78 12.89 13.32
C ALA A 71 -17.68 14.10 13.59
N CYS A 72 -18.02 14.87 12.55
CA CYS A 72 -18.91 16.03 12.66
C CYS A 72 -20.41 15.70 12.84
N GLN A 73 -20.83 14.46 12.53
CA GLN A 73 -22.23 14.03 12.62
C GLN A 73 -22.49 13.10 13.81
N ALA A 74 -21.45 12.43 14.31
CA ALA A 74 -21.50 11.55 15.46
C ALA A 74 -21.55 12.35 16.77
N VAL A 75 -22.74 12.48 17.35
CA VAL A 75 -22.99 13.13 18.65
C VAL A 75 -23.02 12.09 19.75
N VAL A 76 -22.25 12.31 20.82
CA VAL A 76 -22.29 11.43 21.99
C VAL A 76 -23.56 11.71 22.81
N LYS A 77 -24.41 10.69 22.98
CA LYS A 77 -25.72 10.77 23.64
C LYS A 77 -25.71 10.15 25.04
N ASP A 78 -25.04 9.01 25.19
CA ASP A 78 -24.87 8.37 26.49
C ASP A 78 -23.57 8.86 27.16
N LEU A 79 -23.72 9.58 28.28
CA LEU A 79 -22.60 10.15 29.06
C LEU A 79 -22.05 9.18 30.13
N THR A 80 -22.60 7.97 30.20
CA THR A 80 -22.25 6.95 31.20
C THR A 80 -21.31 5.88 30.67
N SER A 81 -21.07 5.84 29.36
CA SER A 81 -20.24 4.86 28.69
C SER A 81 -18.98 5.52 28.10
N ASN A 82 -17.86 4.79 28.12
CA ASN A 82 -16.62 5.26 27.51
C ASN A 82 -16.77 5.22 25.99
N VAL A 83 -16.33 6.26 25.30
CA VAL A 83 -16.24 6.29 23.84
C VAL A 83 -14.77 6.38 23.45
N GLU A 84 -14.33 5.53 22.54
CA GLU A 84 -12.96 5.57 22.03
C GLU A 84 -13.02 5.68 20.50
N PHE A 85 -12.31 6.65 19.93
CA PHE A 85 -12.21 6.81 18.47
C PHE A 85 -10.76 6.96 18.04
N THR A 86 -10.49 6.68 16.77
CA THR A 86 -9.20 6.93 16.13
C THR A 86 -9.41 7.65 14.82
N THR A 87 -8.49 8.55 14.49
CA THR A 87 -8.41 9.12 13.15
C THR A 87 -7.75 8.12 12.21
N LEU A 88 -8.02 8.24 10.91
CA LEU A 88 -7.32 7.49 9.85
C LEU A 88 -5.93 8.11 9.54
N ARG A 89 -5.39 8.93 10.46
CA ARG A 89 -4.13 9.65 10.31
C ARG A 89 -3.05 9.14 11.26
N ARG A 90 -3.04 7.84 11.55
CA ARG A 90 -1.87 7.25 12.19
C ARG A 90 -0.68 7.43 11.24
N GLN A 91 0.49 7.76 11.79
CA GLN A 91 1.76 7.67 11.07
C GLN A 91 2.37 6.31 11.40
N PRO A 92 2.14 5.24 10.60
CA PRO A 92 2.94 4.04 10.73
C PRO A 92 4.42 4.38 10.50
N LYS A 93 5.31 3.43 10.81
CA LYS A 93 6.70 3.42 10.33
C LYS A 93 6.70 3.20 8.81
N ILE A 94 6.04 4.10 8.05
CA ILE A 94 5.86 4.00 6.61
C ILE A 94 7.16 4.45 5.97
N LEU A 95 7.62 3.63 5.06
CA LEU A 95 8.79 3.94 4.29
C LEU A 95 8.49 5.02 3.26
N THR A 96 8.96 6.23 3.50
CA THR A 96 8.86 7.37 2.58
C THR A 96 10.05 7.48 1.63
N SER A 97 11.08 6.65 1.80
CA SER A 97 12.30 6.66 0.99
C SER A 97 12.56 5.30 0.36
N GLY A 98 12.87 5.27 -0.94
CA GLY A 98 13.32 4.06 -1.65
C GLY A 98 14.74 4.20 -2.19
N VAL A 99 15.12 3.26 -3.06
CA VAL A 99 16.28 3.41 -3.94
C VAL A 99 16.20 4.76 -4.65
N LYS A 100 17.31 5.51 -4.70
CA LYS A 100 17.34 6.80 -5.41
C LYS A 100 17.97 6.61 -6.77
N ARG A 101 17.27 7.07 -7.82
CA ARG A 101 17.79 7.04 -9.18
C ARG A 101 17.95 8.47 -9.72
N PRO A 102 19.18 8.91 -10.06
CA PRO A 102 19.35 10.18 -10.74
C PRO A 102 18.75 10.12 -12.13
N VAL A 103 18.06 11.19 -12.53
CA VAL A 103 17.46 11.35 -13.86
C VAL A 103 17.75 12.76 -14.36
N LYS A 104 17.89 12.90 -15.68
CA LYS A 104 17.93 14.23 -16.31
C LYS A 104 16.55 14.87 -16.18
N LEU A 105 16.49 16.06 -15.58
CA LEU A 105 15.25 16.82 -15.48
C LEU A 105 14.72 17.18 -16.87
N ASP A 106 13.45 16.85 -17.07
CA ASP A 106 12.67 17.08 -18.28
C ASP A 106 11.19 17.11 -17.86
N SER A 107 10.86 18.04 -16.96
CA SER A 107 9.55 18.10 -16.30
C SER A 107 8.49 18.73 -17.20
N VAL A 108 7.23 18.34 -17.00
CA VAL A 108 6.09 18.89 -17.76
C VAL A 108 5.96 20.40 -17.56
N ALA A 109 6.20 20.89 -16.35
CA ALA A 109 6.16 22.31 -16.06
C ALA A 109 7.58 22.89 -16.01
N THR A 110 7.83 23.95 -16.79
CA THR A 110 9.14 24.60 -16.87
C THR A 110 9.02 26.12 -16.75
N LYS A 111 10.11 26.74 -16.32
CA LYS A 111 10.24 28.21 -16.29
C LYS A 111 10.84 28.69 -17.60
N ARG A 112 10.24 29.72 -18.20
CA ARG A 112 10.83 30.50 -19.30
C ARG A 112 10.68 31.97 -18.94
N ASP A 113 11.80 32.67 -18.77
CA ASP A 113 11.85 34.03 -18.22
C ASP A 113 11.10 34.17 -16.87
N ASP A 114 10.04 34.98 -16.82
CA ASP A 114 9.20 35.20 -15.64
C ASP A 114 7.84 34.47 -15.72
N ARG A 115 7.73 33.47 -16.60
CA ARG A 115 6.51 32.71 -16.89
C ARG A 115 6.72 31.21 -16.60
N VAL A 116 5.63 30.55 -16.23
CA VAL A 116 5.55 29.10 -16.06
C VAL A 116 4.80 28.52 -17.25
N PHE A 117 5.43 27.58 -17.93
CA PHE A 117 4.84 26.84 -19.04
C PHE A 117 4.50 25.43 -18.56
N ILE A 118 3.29 24.97 -18.88
CA ILE A 118 2.92 23.55 -18.80
C ILE A 118 3.00 23.03 -20.22
N GLU A 119 3.96 22.15 -20.49
CA GLU A 119 4.37 21.77 -21.84
C GLU A 119 4.75 23.03 -22.64
N GLU A 120 4.01 23.34 -23.70
CA GLU A 120 4.21 24.55 -24.52
C GLU A 120 3.23 25.67 -24.20
N MET A 121 2.30 25.46 -23.26
CA MET A 121 1.28 26.45 -22.91
C MET A 121 1.77 27.38 -21.80
N ASP A 122 1.73 28.68 -22.05
CA ASP A 122 1.95 29.72 -21.04
C ASP A 122 0.81 29.69 -20.01
N ALA A 123 1.10 29.20 -18.81
CA ALA A 123 0.10 28.86 -17.81
C ALA A 123 -0.03 29.90 -16.69
N ASP A 124 1.08 30.43 -16.18
CA ASP A 124 1.09 31.34 -15.02
C ASP A 124 2.31 32.26 -15.02
N ARG A 125 2.27 33.31 -14.20
CA ARG A 125 3.47 34.09 -13.85
C ARG A 125 4.27 33.33 -12.80
N TYR A 126 5.59 33.29 -12.96
CA TYR A 126 6.49 32.70 -11.98
C TYR A 126 6.42 33.43 -10.64
N GLN A 127 6.22 32.67 -9.56
CA GLN A 127 6.05 33.18 -8.19
C GLN A 127 6.94 32.44 -7.19
N GLY A 128 8.17 32.10 -7.62
CA GLY A 128 9.22 31.55 -6.77
C GLY A 128 9.33 30.03 -6.75
N HIS A 129 8.28 29.30 -7.12
CA HIS A 129 8.28 27.83 -7.14
C HIS A 129 7.50 27.26 -8.31
N ILE A 130 8.04 26.20 -8.90
CA ILE A 130 7.35 25.29 -9.80
C ILE A 130 7.42 23.91 -9.15
N LEU A 131 6.32 23.48 -8.55
CA LEU A 131 6.23 22.23 -7.80
C LEU A 131 5.48 21.16 -8.58
N GLY A 132 5.74 19.90 -8.22
CA GLY A 132 4.99 18.74 -8.64
C GLY A 132 4.59 17.87 -7.46
N LEU A 133 3.62 16.98 -7.66
CA LEU A 133 3.15 16.01 -6.68
C LEU A 133 3.42 14.59 -7.19
N ALA A 134 4.20 13.80 -6.47
CA ALA A 134 4.29 12.36 -6.68
C ALA A 134 3.47 11.64 -5.59
N GLY A 135 2.73 10.59 -5.94
CA GLY A 135 1.93 9.85 -4.98
C GLY A 135 1.82 8.37 -5.29
N ASP A 136 2.00 7.55 -4.25
CA ASP A 136 1.73 6.12 -4.24
C ASP A 136 0.41 5.88 -3.49
N ILE A 137 -0.61 5.46 -4.23
CA ILE A 137 -1.98 5.28 -3.74
C ILE A 137 -2.20 3.79 -3.45
N GLY A 138 -1.60 3.32 -2.36
CA GLY A 138 -1.72 1.93 -1.93
C GLY A 138 -3.07 1.61 -1.28
N THR A 139 -3.39 0.32 -1.18
CA THR A 139 -4.65 -0.14 -0.58
C THR A 139 -4.75 0.22 0.90
N THR A 140 -3.68 0.01 1.67
CA THR A 140 -3.63 0.30 3.11
C THR A 140 -3.09 1.70 3.41
N THR A 141 -2.12 2.16 2.62
CA THR A 141 -1.34 3.37 2.89
C THR A 141 -1.23 4.22 1.64
N ILE A 142 -1.32 5.54 1.81
CA ILE A 142 -1.06 6.53 0.76
C ILE A 142 0.18 7.31 1.14
N VAL A 143 1.12 7.47 0.20
CA VAL A 143 2.33 8.28 0.38
C VAL A 143 2.37 9.36 -0.68
N LEU A 144 2.57 10.61 -0.28
CA LEU A 144 2.64 11.79 -1.15
C LEU A 144 3.99 12.48 -0.96
N SER A 145 4.55 13.02 -2.05
CA SER A 145 5.76 13.83 -2.04
C SER A 145 5.59 15.07 -2.90
N ILE A 146 5.92 16.24 -2.34
CA ILE A 146 6.01 17.49 -3.09
C ILE A 146 7.45 17.63 -3.57
N VAL A 147 7.63 17.82 -4.86
CA VAL A 147 8.93 17.91 -5.52
C VAL A 147 9.06 19.28 -6.18
N ASP A 148 10.20 19.93 -6.01
CA ASP A 148 10.56 21.11 -6.78
C ASP A 148 11.03 20.68 -8.18
N LEU A 149 10.33 21.12 -9.23
CA LEU A 149 10.57 20.69 -10.61
C LEU A 149 11.77 21.40 -11.27
N GLU A 150 12.26 22.49 -10.68
CA GLU A 150 13.47 23.18 -11.18
C GLU A 150 14.74 22.46 -10.71
N SER A 151 14.74 21.99 -9.45
CA SER A 151 15.89 21.31 -8.83
C SER A 151 15.79 19.77 -8.88
N GLY A 152 14.58 19.22 -8.92
CA GLY A 152 14.30 17.80 -8.75
C GLY A 152 14.32 17.33 -7.29
N ASP A 153 14.48 18.23 -6.32
CA ASP A 153 14.55 17.90 -4.90
C ASP A 153 13.16 17.72 -4.29
N THR A 154 13.03 16.77 -3.37
CA THR A 154 11.81 16.58 -2.59
C THR A 154 11.75 17.66 -1.50
N LEU A 155 10.70 18.49 -1.54
CA LEU A 155 10.45 19.54 -0.55
C LEU A 155 9.95 18.95 0.77
N THR A 156 8.96 18.06 0.69
CA THR A 156 8.38 17.37 1.84
C THR A 156 7.60 16.14 1.39
N SER A 157 7.42 15.19 2.29
CA SER A 157 6.67 13.95 2.07
C SER A 157 5.72 13.71 3.24
N SER A 158 4.55 13.15 2.95
CA SER A 158 3.58 12.75 3.96
C SER A 158 3.05 11.35 3.63
N SER A 159 2.61 10.64 4.67
CA SER A 159 2.11 9.29 4.55
C SER A 159 0.99 9.07 5.56
N PHE A 160 -0.11 8.46 5.12
CA PHE A 160 -1.32 8.28 5.94
C PHE A 160 -2.11 7.03 5.52
N GLU A 161 -2.99 6.56 6.39
CA GLU A 161 -3.84 5.40 6.12
C GLU A 161 -4.83 5.71 4.98
N ASN A 162 -5.07 4.74 4.09
CA ASN A 162 -6.00 4.94 3.00
C ASN A 162 -7.43 5.09 3.57
N PRO A 163 -8.08 6.25 3.33
CA PRO A 163 -9.36 6.57 3.97
C PRO A 163 -10.52 5.73 3.44
N GLN A 164 -10.31 4.92 2.39
CA GLN A 164 -11.31 4.02 1.80
C GLN A 164 -11.57 2.76 2.63
N ARG A 165 -10.88 2.58 3.78
CA ARG A 165 -11.01 1.39 4.64
C ARG A 165 -12.46 1.10 5.08
N PHE A 166 -13.32 2.11 5.21
CA PHE A 166 -14.75 1.92 5.50
C PHE A 166 -15.51 1.14 4.38
N GLY A 167 -15.01 1.21 3.14
CA GLY A 167 -15.58 0.51 2.00
C GLY A 167 -15.00 -0.89 1.78
N GLY A 168 -13.94 -1.25 2.50
CA GLY A 168 -13.27 -2.54 2.41
C GLY A 168 -11.82 -2.50 2.86
N SER A 169 -11.39 -3.56 3.56
CA SER A 169 -9.99 -3.78 3.95
C SER A 169 -9.09 -4.18 2.77
N ASP A 170 -9.68 -4.70 1.70
CA ASP A 170 -8.97 -5.16 0.49
C ASP A 170 -9.62 -4.62 -0.79
N VAL A 171 -8.97 -4.89 -1.92
CA VAL A 171 -9.37 -4.49 -3.26
C VAL A 171 -10.75 -5.04 -3.66
N MET A 172 -11.03 -6.32 -3.38
CA MET A 172 -12.28 -6.97 -3.82
C MET A 172 -13.49 -6.39 -3.09
N ASN A 173 -13.37 -6.16 -1.79
CA ASN A 173 -14.41 -5.52 -0.99
C ASN A 173 -14.67 -4.08 -1.48
N ARG A 174 -13.63 -3.34 -1.87
CA ARG A 174 -13.78 -1.99 -2.44
C ARG A 174 -14.45 -2.01 -3.81
N ILE A 175 -14.12 -2.98 -4.67
CA ILE A 175 -14.81 -3.18 -5.95
C ILE A 175 -16.30 -3.44 -5.69
N SER A 176 -16.64 -4.38 -4.81
CA SER A 176 -18.03 -4.68 -4.46
C SER A 176 -18.77 -3.45 -3.91
N TYR A 177 -18.11 -2.67 -3.05
CA TYR A 177 -18.66 -1.44 -2.50
C TYR A 177 -18.98 -0.40 -3.59
N ASP A 178 -18.04 -0.14 -4.51
CA ASP A 178 -18.22 0.84 -5.58
C ASP A 178 -19.24 0.41 -6.63
N GLY A 179 -19.49 -0.91 -6.75
CA GLY A 179 -20.57 -1.48 -7.57
C GLY A 179 -21.96 -1.34 -6.98
N GLY A 180 -22.06 -1.01 -5.69
CA GLY A 180 -23.30 -0.90 -4.95
C GLY A 180 -23.97 0.48 -5.03
N PRO A 181 -24.92 0.78 -4.11
CA PRO A 181 -25.65 2.04 -4.09
C PRO A 181 -24.76 3.27 -3.77
N ASN A 182 -23.55 3.04 -3.24
CA ASN A 182 -22.63 4.10 -2.79
C ASN A 182 -21.52 4.38 -3.83
N LYS A 183 -21.79 4.13 -5.11
CA LYS A 183 -20.83 4.34 -6.21
C LYS A 183 -20.22 5.74 -6.19
N GLY A 184 -18.90 5.82 -6.29
CA GLY A 184 -18.16 7.08 -6.34
C GLY A 184 -17.78 7.67 -4.97
N GLU A 185 -18.31 7.13 -3.87
CA GLU A 185 -17.94 7.59 -2.52
C GLU A 185 -16.46 7.32 -2.20
N LEU A 186 -15.92 6.18 -2.65
CA LEU A 186 -14.50 5.86 -2.49
C LEU A 186 -13.60 6.88 -3.20
N LYS A 187 -13.98 7.33 -4.40
CA LYS A 187 -13.27 8.40 -5.12
C LYS A 187 -13.35 9.72 -4.36
N LYS A 188 -14.55 10.09 -3.91
CA LYS A 188 -14.79 11.35 -3.20
C LYS A 188 -13.94 11.47 -1.94
N VAL A 189 -13.93 10.42 -1.11
CA VAL A 189 -13.15 10.40 0.14
C VAL A 189 -11.64 10.40 -0.14
N LEU A 190 -11.19 9.64 -1.14
CA LEU A 190 -9.80 9.58 -1.55
C LEU A 190 -9.28 10.97 -2.01
N LEU A 191 -9.98 11.61 -2.95
CA LEU A 191 -9.62 12.93 -3.45
C LEU A 191 -9.65 14.00 -2.35
N SER A 192 -10.64 13.94 -1.46
CA SER A 192 -10.75 14.91 -0.37
C SER A 192 -9.59 14.78 0.61
N SER A 193 -9.16 13.55 0.90
CA SER A 193 -8.00 13.28 1.77
C SER A 193 -6.68 13.72 1.14
N ILE A 194 -6.45 13.43 -0.14
CA ILE A 194 -5.27 13.93 -0.89
C ILE A 194 -5.25 15.46 -0.92
N ASN A 195 -6.40 16.09 -1.19
CA ASN A 195 -6.52 17.55 -1.24
C ASN A 195 -6.24 18.24 0.09
N TYR A 196 -6.66 17.60 1.18
CA TYR A 196 -6.33 18.06 2.52
C TYR A 196 -4.83 17.93 2.77
N GLU A 197 -4.25 16.77 2.48
CA GLU A 197 -2.84 16.49 2.78
C GLU A 197 -1.88 17.40 2.01
N ILE A 198 -2.17 17.71 0.74
CA ILE A 198 -1.44 18.75 -0.02
C ILE A 198 -1.46 20.10 0.71
N GLY A 199 -2.59 20.44 1.33
CA GLY A 199 -2.74 21.67 2.11
C GLY A 199 -1.83 21.68 3.34
N GLU A 200 -1.78 20.57 4.06
CA GLU A 200 -0.94 20.39 5.24
C GLU A 200 0.53 20.53 4.89
N MET A 201 1.00 19.71 3.96
CA MET A 201 2.39 19.68 3.50
C MET A 201 2.89 21.07 3.11
N LEU A 202 2.08 21.85 2.37
CA LEU A 202 2.49 23.17 1.92
C LEU A 202 2.31 24.29 2.96
N SER A 203 1.46 24.09 3.96
CA SER A 203 1.24 25.08 5.02
C SER A 203 2.51 25.34 5.83
N GLU A 204 3.30 24.29 6.09
CA GLU A 204 4.58 24.36 6.80
C GLU A 204 5.60 25.21 6.04
N HIS A 205 5.53 25.22 4.71
CA HIS A 205 6.42 26.00 3.84
C HIS A 205 5.84 27.37 3.45
N LYS A 206 4.60 27.70 3.86
CA LYS A 206 3.87 28.92 3.46
C LYS A 206 3.76 29.07 1.94
N ILE A 207 3.67 27.95 1.21
CA ILE A 207 3.53 27.93 -0.25
C ILE A 207 2.06 27.69 -0.61
N HIS A 208 1.55 28.42 -1.60
CA HIS A 208 0.19 28.19 -2.07
C HIS A 208 0.12 26.96 -2.99
N ARG A 209 -0.85 26.05 -2.78
CA ARG A 209 -1.06 24.83 -3.59
C ARG A 209 -1.22 25.02 -5.10
N ARG A 210 -1.48 26.25 -5.56
CA ARG A 210 -1.48 26.61 -6.99
C ARG A 210 -0.08 26.71 -7.60
N ARG A 211 0.98 26.49 -6.82
CA ARG A 211 2.35 26.31 -7.32
C ARG A 211 2.66 24.87 -7.73
N ILE A 212 1.72 23.93 -7.57
CA ILE A 212 1.84 22.57 -8.09
C ILE A 212 1.25 22.53 -9.50
N TYR A 213 2.09 22.25 -10.51
CA TYR A 213 1.76 22.31 -11.95
C TYR A 213 1.73 20.95 -12.64
N ASP A 214 2.18 19.89 -11.98
CA ASP A 214 2.21 18.52 -12.49
C ASP A 214 2.03 17.53 -11.34
N ALA A 215 1.42 16.39 -11.61
CA ALA A 215 1.27 15.33 -10.62
C ALA A 215 1.36 13.95 -11.27
N VAL A 216 2.06 13.04 -10.61
CA VAL A 216 2.11 11.62 -10.96
C VAL A 216 1.56 10.81 -9.80
N LEU A 217 0.46 10.10 -10.03
CA LEU A 217 -0.22 9.29 -9.02
C LEU A 217 -0.26 7.83 -9.50
N VAL A 218 0.35 6.93 -8.74
CA VAL A 218 0.47 5.50 -9.04
C VAL A 218 -0.23 4.66 -7.97
N GLY A 219 -0.39 3.36 -8.21
CA GLY A 219 -1.14 2.44 -7.36
C GLY A 219 -1.63 1.24 -8.19
N ASN A 220 -2.10 0.21 -7.50
CA ASN A 220 -2.66 -0.95 -8.17
C ASN A 220 -3.87 -0.56 -9.03
N THR A 221 -4.23 -1.42 -9.98
CA THR A 221 -5.29 -1.16 -10.97
C THR A 221 -6.57 -0.59 -10.36
N THR A 222 -7.04 -1.18 -9.26
CA THR A 222 -8.29 -0.75 -8.61
C THR A 222 -8.14 0.62 -7.95
N MET A 223 -7.05 0.86 -7.22
CA MET A 223 -6.83 2.14 -6.55
C MET A 223 -6.71 3.28 -7.55
N ARG A 224 -5.95 3.05 -8.62
CA ARG A 224 -5.82 3.98 -9.74
C ARG A 224 -7.19 4.26 -10.36
N ASP A 225 -7.91 3.22 -10.77
CA ASP A 225 -9.17 3.39 -11.48
C ASP A 225 -10.24 4.07 -10.62
N ILE A 226 -10.35 3.76 -9.31
CA ILE A 226 -11.22 4.49 -8.39
C ILE A 226 -10.85 5.97 -8.36
N LEU A 227 -9.57 6.31 -8.21
CA LEU A 227 -9.11 7.69 -8.16
C LEU A 227 -9.52 8.47 -9.42
N PHE A 228 -9.30 7.88 -10.60
CA PHE A 228 -9.64 8.51 -11.87
C PHE A 228 -11.15 8.43 -12.20
N GLY A 229 -11.94 7.66 -11.43
CA GLY A 229 -13.38 7.51 -11.63
C GLY A 229 -13.74 6.56 -12.77
N VAL A 230 -12.83 5.65 -13.11
CA VAL A 230 -13.08 4.52 -13.99
C VAL A 230 -13.88 3.48 -13.20
N ASN A 231 -14.86 2.84 -13.87
CA ASN A 231 -15.64 1.78 -13.25
C ASN A 231 -14.76 0.55 -12.99
N VAL A 232 -14.65 0.14 -11.72
CA VAL A 232 -13.80 -0.98 -11.28
C VAL A 232 -14.48 -2.34 -11.24
N GLN A 233 -15.77 -2.45 -11.58
CA GLN A 233 -16.47 -3.75 -11.55
C GLN A 233 -15.77 -4.82 -12.40
N SER A 234 -15.29 -4.44 -13.59
CA SER A 234 -14.64 -5.38 -14.51
C SER A 234 -13.32 -5.94 -13.99
N VAL A 235 -12.72 -5.30 -12.98
CA VAL A 235 -11.51 -5.79 -12.30
C VAL A 235 -11.87 -6.91 -11.30
N GLY A 236 -13.11 -6.96 -10.81
CA GLY A 236 -13.58 -7.99 -9.86
C GLY A 236 -14.26 -9.19 -10.53
N GLU A 237 -14.49 -9.14 -11.84
CA GLU A 237 -15.20 -10.17 -12.60
C GLU A 237 -14.35 -10.66 -13.77
N LYS A 238 -14.33 -11.96 -14.02
CA LYS A 238 -13.57 -12.57 -15.13
C LYS A 238 -13.87 -11.83 -16.45
N PRO A 239 -12.85 -11.34 -17.20
CA PRO A 239 -11.43 -11.69 -17.13
C PRO A 239 -10.55 -10.85 -16.17
N TYR A 240 -11.13 -10.15 -15.19
CA TYR A 240 -10.44 -9.38 -14.14
C TYR A 240 -9.64 -8.19 -14.67
N LYS A 241 -10.13 -7.57 -15.75
CA LYS A 241 -9.41 -6.49 -16.46
C LYS A 241 -10.08 -5.15 -16.24
N SER A 242 -9.27 -4.11 -16.09
CA SER A 242 -9.74 -2.73 -16.15
C SER A 242 -10.42 -2.47 -17.51
N ILE A 243 -11.47 -1.65 -17.52
CA ILE A 243 -12.00 -1.08 -18.77
C ILE A 243 -10.87 -0.40 -19.53
N ILE A 244 -9.90 0.19 -18.81
CA ILE A 244 -8.80 0.88 -19.43
C ILE A 244 -7.94 -0.06 -20.29
N GLN A 245 -7.67 -1.23 -19.74
CA GLN A 245 -6.94 -2.31 -20.39
C GLN A 245 -7.72 -2.89 -21.58
N ASN A 246 -9.02 -3.15 -21.42
CA ASN A 246 -9.86 -3.71 -22.50
C ASN A 246 -9.90 -2.80 -23.74
N ASP A 247 -10.01 -1.48 -23.53
CA ASP A 247 -9.98 -0.54 -24.65
C ASP A 247 -8.59 -0.51 -25.34
N MET A 248 -7.49 -0.73 -24.61
CA MET A 248 -6.16 -0.85 -25.21
C MET A 248 -6.06 -2.13 -26.05
N GLU A 249 -6.47 -3.27 -25.47
CA GLU A 249 -6.44 -4.58 -26.15
C GLU A 249 -7.33 -4.61 -27.41
N SER A 250 -8.44 -3.85 -27.42
CA SER A 250 -9.31 -3.68 -28.59
C SER A 250 -8.79 -2.67 -29.63
N GLY A 251 -7.70 -1.96 -29.35
CA GLY A 251 -7.15 -0.91 -30.21
C GLY A 251 -7.88 0.43 -30.14
N SER A 252 -8.79 0.61 -29.18
CA SER A 252 -9.49 1.89 -28.94
C SER A 252 -8.58 2.93 -28.26
N ARG A 253 -7.44 2.50 -27.71
CA ARG A 253 -6.36 3.37 -27.21
C ARG A 253 -4.99 2.70 -27.35
N GLU A 254 -3.95 3.51 -27.34
CA GLU A 254 -2.56 3.04 -27.52
C GLU A 254 -1.88 2.56 -26.23
N SER A 255 -2.32 3.07 -25.08
CA SER A 255 -1.69 2.85 -23.77
C SER A 255 -2.75 2.82 -22.67
N THR A 256 -2.48 2.13 -21.57
CA THR A 256 -3.31 2.17 -20.35
C THR A 256 -2.99 3.35 -19.44
N ALA A 257 -2.01 4.19 -19.78
CA ALA A 257 -1.70 5.42 -19.06
C ALA A 257 -2.87 6.41 -19.13
N ILE A 258 -3.04 7.21 -18.07
CA ILE A 258 -4.10 8.22 -17.97
C ILE A 258 -3.44 9.60 -17.82
N ASN A 259 -3.91 10.58 -18.58
CA ASN A 259 -3.48 11.97 -18.47
C ASN A 259 -4.69 12.90 -18.55
N ILE A 260 -5.01 13.58 -17.46
CA ILE A 260 -6.13 14.52 -17.35
C ILE A 260 -5.71 15.80 -16.63
N SER A 261 -6.57 16.82 -16.64
CA SER A 261 -6.29 18.05 -15.87
C SER A 261 -6.66 17.91 -14.39
N ALA A 262 -5.99 18.68 -13.53
CA ALA A 262 -6.35 18.74 -12.10
C ALA A 262 -7.82 19.15 -11.88
N LYS A 263 -8.32 20.09 -12.69
CA LYS A 263 -9.73 20.50 -12.66
C LYS A 263 -10.70 19.36 -12.98
N GLU A 264 -10.36 18.52 -13.95
CA GLU A 264 -11.17 17.36 -14.33
C GLU A 264 -11.16 16.27 -13.26
N LEU A 265 -9.99 15.99 -12.67
CA LEU A 265 -9.89 15.03 -11.56
C LEU A 265 -10.62 15.51 -10.30
N GLY A 266 -10.65 16.83 -10.05
CA GLY A 266 -11.08 17.41 -8.77
C GLY A 266 -9.93 17.62 -7.78
N LEU A 267 -8.68 17.60 -8.26
CA LEU A 267 -7.50 17.89 -7.44
C LEU A 267 -7.31 19.42 -7.34
N ARG A 268 -7.27 19.93 -6.11
CA ARG A 268 -7.24 21.36 -5.77
C ARG A 268 -5.84 21.95 -5.89
N ILE A 269 -5.14 21.74 -7.00
CA ILE A 269 -3.83 22.35 -7.30
C ILE A 269 -3.97 23.42 -8.39
N PHE A 270 -2.95 23.71 -9.19
CA PHE A 270 -3.13 24.57 -10.36
C PHE A 270 -4.17 23.92 -11.31
N PRO A 271 -5.27 24.60 -11.72
CA PRO A 271 -6.38 23.93 -12.39
C PRO A 271 -6.03 23.22 -13.71
N GLN A 272 -5.02 23.72 -14.43
CA GLN A 272 -4.54 23.14 -15.68
C GLN A 272 -3.34 22.21 -15.49
N ALA A 273 -2.92 21.94 -14.24
CA ALA A 273 -1.86 20.98 -13.97
C ALA A 273 -2.19 19.62 -14.60
N ARG A 274 -1.17 18.96 -15.14
CA ARG A 274 -1.30 17.61 -15.69
C ARG A 274 -1.32 16.62 -14.54
N ILE A 275 -2.28 15.71 -14.55
CA ILE A 275 -2.32 14.56 -13.65
C ILE A 275 -2.11 13.33 -14.50
N TYR A 276 -0.96 12.71 -14.29
CA TYR A 276 -0.54 11.51 -14.99
C TYR A 276 -0.58 10.30 -14.06
N SER A 277 -0.99 9.17 -14.61
CA SER A 277 -0.81 7.86 -14.01
C SER A 277 -0.24 6.94 -15.06
N GLY A 278 0.78 6.17 -14.68
CA GLY A 278 1.46 5.27 -15.59
C GLY A 278 0.56 4.13 -16.09
N PRO A 279 1.09 3.32 -17.01
CA PRO A 279 0.37 2.18 -17.56
C PRO A 279 0.13 1.09 -16.49
N ILE A 280 -1.03 0.44 -16.57
CA ILE A 280 -1.27 -0.88 -15.96
C ILE A 280 -0.54 -1.93 -16.77
N ILE A 281 0.08 -2.90 -16.08
CA ILE A 281 0.69 -4.08 -16.69
C ILE A 281 -0.38 -5.09 -17.11
N GLY A 282 -1.25 -5.48 -16.19
CA GLY A 282 -2.35 -6.39 -16.51
C GLY A 282 -3.18 -6.76 -15.30
N SER A 283 -4.50 -6.84 -15.47
CA SER A 283 -5.46 -7.24 -14.45
C SER A 283 -5.25 -6.49 -13.13
N HIS A 284 -4.73 -7.12 -12.09
CA HIS A 284 -4.46 -6.50 -10.79
C HIS A 284 -3.07 -5.84 -10.68
N VAL A 285 -2.13 -6.15 -11.59
CA VAL A 285 -0.77 -5.59 -11.62
C VAL A 285 -0.82 -4.17 -12.19
N GLY A 286 -0.78 -3.19 -11.29
CA GLY A 286 -1.04 -1.79 -11.61
C GLY A 286 0.18 -0.97 -12.03
N THR A 287 0.01 0.34 -11.93
CA THR A 287 1.04 1.32 -12.28
C THR A 287 2.06 1.54 -11.16
N ASP A 288 1.76 1.11 -9.93
CA ASP A 288 2.71 0.98 -8.83
C ASP A 288 3.86 0.05 -9.21
N VAL A 289 3.55 -1.16 -9.71
CA VAL A 289 4.56 -2.11 -10.17
C VAL A 289 5.31 -1.59 -11.39
N ALA A 290 4.62 -0.90 -12.31
CA ALA A 290 5.29 -0.22 -13.41
C ALA A 290 6.29 0.85 -12.89
N ALA A 291 5.91 1.59 -11.85
CA ALA A 291 6.79 2.56 -11.21
C ALA A 291 7.99 1.88 -10.52
N ASP A 292 7.79 0.73 -9.86
CA ASP A 292 8.88 -0.06 -9.29
C ASP A 292 9.93 -0.46 -10.33
N LEU A 293 9.47 -0.96 -11.49
CA LEU A 293 10.35 -1.36 -12.60
C LEU A 293 11.24 -0.20 -13.05
N LEU A 294 10.68 1.00 -13.11
CA LEU A 294 11.43 2.20 -13.45
C LEU A 294 12.42 2.58 -12.35
N ALA A 295 12.06 2.45 -11.07
CA ALA A 295 12.94 2.74 -9.94
C ALA A 295 14.18 1.82 -9.94
N ILE A 296 14.01 0.54 -10.30
CA ILE A 296 15.09 -0.46 -10.35
C ILE A 296 15.82 -0.54 -11.70
N ARG A 297 15.54 0.37 -12.65
CA ARG A 297 16.16 0.41 -13.98
C ARG A 297 15.88 -0.83 -14.84
N ALA A 298 14.69 -1.40 -14.74
CA ALA A 298 14.34 -2.62 -15.44
C ALA A 298 14.41 -2.45 -16.98
N GLU A 299 14.16 -1.24 -17.50
CA GLU A 299 14.26 -0.90 -18.92
C GLU A 299 15.71 -0.86 -19.44
N GLU A 300 16.69 -0.77 -18.54
CA GLU A 300 18.12 -0.81 -18.87
C GLU A 300 18.72 -2.22 -18.70
N SER A 301 17.95 -3.18 -18.16
CA SER A 301 18.50 -4.47 -17.71
C SER A 301 18.63 -5.50 -18.84
N GLU A 302 19.87 -5.78 -19.25
CA GLU A 302 20.18 -6.86 -20.20
C GLU A 302 20.17 -8.26 -19.56
N ASN A 303 20.43 -8.34 -18.25
CA ASN A 303 20.40 -9.59 -17.50
C ASN A 303 19.06 -9.77 -16.78
N PRO A 304 18.56 -11.00 -16.59
CA PRO A 304 17.31 -11.20 -15.89
C PRO A 304 17.37 -10.70 -14.45
N ILE A 305 16.38 -9.91 -14.06
CA ILE A 305 16.13 -9.47 -12.69
C ILE A 305 14.78 -10.02 -12.25
N MET A 306 14.57 -10.10 -10.94
CA MET A 306 13.27 -10.41 -10.34
C MET A 306 12.91 -9.30 -9.36
N LEU A 307 11.70 -8.80 -9.45
CA LEU A 307 11.07 -7.89 -8.50
C LEU A 307 9.95 -8.65 -7.79
N VAL A 308 9.88 -8.48 -6.47
CA VAL A 308 8.75 -8.91 -5.65
C VAL A 308 8.33 -7.71 -4.81
N ASP A 309 7.21 -7.08 -5.16
CA ASP A 309 6.57 -6.07 -4.34
C ASP A 309 5.65 -6.74 -3.34
N ILE A 310 5.88 -6.51 -2.05
CA ILE A 310 5.14 -7.18 -0.98
C ILE A 310 4.27 -6.15 -0.25
N GLY A 311 2.97 -6.20 -0.55
CA GLY A 311 1.91 -5.54 0.19
C GLY A 311 0.78 -6.51 0.54
N THR A 312 -0.46 -6.02 0.53
CA THR A 312 -1.68 -6.84 0.73
C THR A 312 -1.83 -7.92 -0.34
N ASN A 313 -1.45 -7.56 -1.56
CA ASN A 313 -1.14 -8.50 -2.60
C ASN A 313 0.37 -8.51 -2.79
N THR A 314 0.88 -9.56 -3.41
CA THR A 314 2.28 -9.61 -3.80
C THR A 314 2.37 -9.66 -5.30
N GLU A 315 3.04 -8.69 -5.90
CA GLU A 315 3.27 -8.62 -7.32
C GLU A 315 4.70 -9.07 -7.63
N VAL A 316 4.82 -9.93 -8.65
CA VAL A 316 6.10 -10.49 -9.07
C VAL A 316 6.34 -10.10 -10.50
N VAL A 317 7.53 -9.58 -10.80
CA VAL A 317 8.00 -9.37 -12.18
C VAL A 317 9.36 -10.01 -12.36
N ILE A 318 9.56 -10.73 -13.46
CA ILE A 318 10.84 -11.34 -13.81
C ILE A 318 11.18 -11.13 -15.27
N GLY A 319 12.41 -10.72 -15.56
CA GLY A 319 12.89 -10.68 -16.93
C GLY A 319 13.99 -9.69 -17.20
N THR A 320 14.17 -9.39 -18.49
CA THR A 320 15.08 -8.37 -19.04
C THR A 320 14.25 -7.27 -19.68
N ARG A 321 14.89 -6.17 -20.09
CA ARG A 321 14.23 -5.09 -20.86
C ARG A 321 13.49 -5.57 -22.11
N ASP A 322 13.87 -6.73 -22.66
CA ASP A 322 13.34 -7.26 -23.92
C ASP A 322 12.22 -8.30 -23.72
N LYS A 323 12.14 -8.92 -22.54
CA LYS A 323 11.12 -9.91 -22.20
C LYS A 323 10.93 -9.97 -20.68
N MET A 324 9.72 -9.65 -20.22
CA MET A 324 9.33 -9.79 -18.81
C MET A 324 8.03 -10.55 -18.66
N VAL A 325 7.86 -11.17 -17.49
CA VAL A 325 6.66 -11.84 -17.05
C VAL A 325 6.23 -11.19 -15.74
N ALA A 326 4.95 -10.87 -15.61
CA ALA A 326 4.36 -10.32 -14.38
C ALA A 326 3.23 -11.20 -13.87
N ALA A 327 3.06 -11.29 -12.56
CA ALA A 327 1.95 -11.98 -11.91
C ALA A 327 1.54 -11.25 -10.63
N SER A 328 0.26 -11.34 -10.28
CA SER A 328 -0.29 -10.86 -9.01
C SER A 328 -0.70 -12.04 -8.13
N CYS A 329 -0.33 -12.01 -6.86
CA CYS A 329 -0.61 -13.06 -5.89
C CYS A 329 -1.59 -12.53 -4.82
N PRO A 330 -2.76 -13.16 -4.64
CA PRO A 330 -3.69 -12.79 -3.57
C PRO A 330 -3.18 -13.38 -2.23
N ALA A 331 -2.16 -12.74 -1.66
CA ALA A 331 -1.54 -13.16 -0.40
C ALA A 331 -2.48 -13.01 0.80
N GLY A 332 -3.33 -11.99 0.77
CA GLY A 332 -4.18 -11.62 1.90
C GLY A 332 -3.40 -10.95 3.03
N PRO A 333 -4.10 -10.43 4.05
CA PRO A 333 -3.51 -9.52 5.03
C PRO A 333 -2.79 -10.24 6.19
N ALA A 334 -2.57 -11.56 6.13
CA ALA A 334 -2.03 -12.35 7.24
C ALA A 334 -0.70 -11.80 7.79
N PHE A 335 0.23 -11.49 6.89
CA PHE A 335 1.52 -10.89 7.25
C PHE A 335 1.45 -9.37 7.51
N GLU A 336 0.32 -8.72 7.23
CA GLU A 336 0.02 -7.36 7.71
C GLU A 336 -0.63 -7.36 9.11
N GLY A 337 -0.83 -8.55 9.70
CA GLY A 337 -1.47 -8.73 11.00
C GLY A 337 -2.99 -8.92 10.93
N GLY A 338 -3.60 -8.93 9.74
CA GLY A 338 -4.99 -9.32 9.57
C GLY A 338 -5.16 -10.84 9.78
N GLU A 339 -6.32 -11.29 10.25
CA GLU A 339 -6.63 -12.73 10.45
C GLU A 339 -5.73 -13.49 11.46
N ILE A 340 -4.79 -12.80 12.12
CA ILE A 340 -3.90 -13.36 13.14
C ILE A 340 -4.33 -12.87 14.52
N THR A 341 -4.46 -13.77 15.48
CA THR A 341 -5.07 -13.50 16.80
C THR A 341 -4.46 -12.30 17.53
N TYR A 342 -3.13 -12.22 17.58
CA TYR A 342 -2.39 -11.07 18.12
C TYR A 342 -1.58 -10.32 17.05
N GLY A 343 -1.98 -10.48 15.78
CA GLY A 343 -1.37 -9.78 14.67
C GLY A 343 -1.72 -8.29 14.69
N MET A 344 -0.74 -7.45 14.37
CA MET A 344 -0.98 -6.02 14.19
C MET A 344 -0.04 -5.43 13.12
N PRO A 345 -0.40 -4.30 12.50
CA PRO A 345 0.54 -3.59 11.64
C PRO A 345 1.75 -3.08 12.43
N GLY A 346 2.83 -2.72 11.72
CA GLY A 346 4.09 -2.23 12.31
C GLY A 346 3.97 -0.86 12.98
N TYR A 347 3.35 -0.82 14.15
CA TYR A 347 3.22 0.34 15.04
C TYR A 347 4.04 0.14 16.32
N GLU A 348 4.24 1.22 17.07
CA GLU A 348 4.86 1.19 18.40
C GLU A 348 4.24 0.10 19.29
N GLY A 349 5.08 -0.71 19.93
CA GLY A 349 4.67 -1.86 20.74
C GLY A 349 4.45 -3.16 19.98
N ALA A 350 4.53 -3.16 18.63
CA ALA A 350 4.53 -4.40 17.87
C ALA A 350 5.89 -5.11 17.99
N VAL A 351 5.87 -6.43 18.21
CA VAL A 351 7.06 -7.29 18.10
C VAL A 351 7.53 -7.29 16.64
N GLU A 352 8.74 -6.76 16.40
CA GLU A 352 9.33 -6.65 15.04
C GLU A 352 10.46 -7.63 14.77
N SER A 353 11.12 -8.17 15.81
CA SER A 353 12.11 -9.23 15.68
C SER A 353 11.99 -10.27 16.79
N VAL A 354 12.27 -11.52 16.42
CA VAL A 354 12.23 -12.68 17.32
C VAL A 354 13.47 -13.54 17.08
N LYS A 355 14.14 -13.97 18.14
CA LYS A 355 15.24 -14.96 18.10
C LYS A 355 15.05 -16.00 19.17
N ILE A 356 15.36 -17.26 18.85
CA ILE A 356 15.38 -18.35 19.83
C ILE A 356 16.82 -18.87 19.95
N GLN A 357 17.52 -18.47 21.01
CA GLN A 357 18.91 -18.87 21.27
C GLN A 357 18.98 -19.75 22.51
N ASP A 358 19.47 -20.99 22.38
CA ASP A 358 19.59 -21.95 23.50
C ASP A 358 18.28 -22.15 24.29
N GLY A 359 17.12 -22.05 23.61
CA GLY A 359 15.80 -22.15 24.21
C GLY A 359 15.28 -20.85 24.86
N ILE A 360 16.06 -19.77 24.82
CA ILE A 360 15.70 -18.45 25.32
C ILE A 360 15.10 -17.64 24.18
N LEU A 361 13.92 -17.08 24.41
CA LEU A 361 13.21 -16.20 23.49
C LEU A 361 13.65 -14.75 23.70
N GLU A 362 14.24 -14.15 22.67
CA GLU A 362 14.60 -12.73 22.61
C GLU A 362 13.66 -12.01 21.66
N ILE A 363 13.11 -10.87 22.10
CA ILE A 363 12.12 -10.08 21.36
C ILE A 363 12.51 -8.61 21.37
N ASP A 364 12.43 -7.99 20.19
CA ASP A 364 12.53 -6.54 20.01
C ASP A 364 11.17 -5.98 19.58
N THR A 365 10.79 -4.83 20.14
CA THR A 365 9.55 -4.12 19.80
C THR A 365 9.83 -2.79 19.11
N ILE A 366 8.90 -2.37 18.24
CA ILE A 366 8.98 -1.05 17.63
C ILE A 366 8.85 0.02 18.72
N GLY A 367 9.83 0.93 18.76
CA GLY A 367 9.85 2.07 19.68
C GLY A 367 10.25 1.73 21.11
N ASP A 368 10.82 0.53 21.34
CA ASP A 368 11.21 0.05 22.68
C ASP A 368 10.05 0.08 23.69
N ALA A 369 8.81 -0.02 23.19
CA ALA A 369 7.58 0.04 23.97
C ALA A 369 7.12 -1.35 24.43
N GLY A 370 6.16 -1.39 25.36
CA GLY A 370 5.55 -2.64 25.82
C GLY A 370 4.83 -3.39 24.68
N ILE A 371 4.85 -4.73 24.75
CA ILE A 371 4.26 -5.61 23.72
C ILE A 371 2.74 -5.40 23.64
N GLN A 372 2.24 -5.05 22.46
CA GLN A 372 0.80 -4.96 22.16
C GLN A 372 0.32 -6.01 21.16
N GLY A 373 1.24 -6.65 20.45
CA GLY A 373 0.99 -7.64 19.43
C GLY A 373 2.24 -7.93 18.62
N ILE A 374 2.10 -8.64 17.51
CA ILE A 374 3.20 -9.02 16.63
C ILE A 374 2.95 -8.53 15.20
N CYS A 375 3.93 -7.87 14.60
CA CYS A 375 3.86 -7.47 13.20
C CYS A 375 4.49 -8.52 12.29
N GLY A 376 4.29 -8.42 10.97
CA GLY A 376 4.68 -9.53 10.12
C GLY A 376 6.18 -9.78 9.99
N SER A 377 7.07 -8.81 10.26
CA SER A 377 8.51 -9.10 10.38
C SER A 377 8.78 -10.01 11.59
N GLY A 378 8.11 -9.73 12.72
CA GLY A 378 8.09 -10.59 13.89
C GLY A 378 7.48 -11.96 13.61
N LEU A 379 6.39 -12.04 12.83
CA LEU A 379 5.77 -13.32 12.44
C LEU A 379 6.73 -14.17 11.58
N ILE A 380 7.41 -13.56 10.60
CA ILE A 380 8.41 -14.26 9.77
C ILE A 380 9.56 -14.77 10.63
N ASP A 381 10.07 -13.92 11.54
CA ASP A 381 11.15 -14.30 12.46
C ASP A 381 10.70 -15.46 13.36
N LEU A 382 9.54 -15.35 14.01
CA LEU A 382 9.01 -16.38 14.90
C LEU A 382 8.82 -17.72 14.16
N LEU A 383 8.20 -17.72 12.97
CA LEU A 383 8.03 -18.94 12.17
C LEU A 383 9.39 -19.57 11.81
N ALA A 384 10.36 -18.75 11.40
CA ALA A 384 11.69 -19.23 11.03
C ALA A 384 12.45 -19.82 12.24
N GLU A 385 12.38 -19.16 13.39
CA GLU A 385 13.06 -19.62 14.61
C GLU A 385 12.42 -20.89 15.17
N LEU A 386 11.09 -21.02 15.11
CA LEU A 386 10.37 -22.25 15.46
C LEU A 386 10.79 -23.43 14.56
N ARG A 387 10.97 -23.19 13.25
CA ARG A 387 11.48 -24.19 12.30
C ARG A 387 12.93 -24.57 12.60
N LYS A 388 13.82 -23.58 12.76
CA LYS A 388 15.26 -23.82 13.03
C LYS A 388 15.50 -24.56 14.34
N SER A 389 14.68 -24.28 15.35
CA SER A 389 14.77 -24.89 16.68
C SER A 389 14.07 -26.25 16.78
N ASN A 390 13.52 -26.77 15.67
CA ASN A 390 12.71 -28.00 15.65
C ASN A 390 11.51 -27.98 16.62
N LEU A 391 11.01 -26.78 16.96
CA LEU A 391 9.79 -26.59 17.76
C LEU A 391 8.52 -26.71 16.92
N MET A 392 8.66 -26.57 15.59
CA MET A 392 7.58 -26.69 14.62
C MET A 392 8.04 -27.51 13.41
N THR A 393 7.19 -28.39 12.90
CA THR A 393 7.41 -29.13 11.64
C THR A 393 7.21 -28.23 10.42
N GLU A 394 7.60 -28.70 9.25
CA GLU A 394 7.34 -28.03 7.98
C GLU A 394 5.85 -27.86 7.66
N LEU A 395 4.97 -28.64 8.30
CA LEU A 395 3.51 -28.53 8.16
C LEU A 395 2.87 -27.56 9.16
N GLY A 396 3.66 -26.84 9.95
CA GLY A 396 3.13 -25.90 10.95
C GLY A 396 2.55 -26.59 12.18
N VAL A 397 3.02 -27.80 12.52
CA VAL A 397 2.62 -28.53 13.73
C VAL A 397 3.69 -28.36 14.79
N TYR A 398 3.31 -27.97 16.01
CA TYR A 398 4.27 -27.89 17.11
C TYR A 398 4.75 -29.28 17.56
N SER A 399 6.05 -29.41 17.80
CA SER A 399 6.70 -30.70 18.09
C SER A 399 6.27 -31.34 19.41
N ASN A 400 5.74 -30.55 20.34
CA ASN A 400 5.17 -31.03 21.60
C ASN A 400 3.69 -31.45 21.48
N GLY A 401 3.06 -31.24 20.33
CA GLY A 401 1.63 -31.55 20.11
C GLY A 401 0.67 -30.47 20.61
N ASP A 402 1.18 -29.33 21.10
CA ASP A 402 0.35 -28.22 21.56
C ASP A 402 -0.35 -27.50 20.39
N ASN A 403 -1.30 -26.63 20.74
CA ASN A 403 -2.03 -25.80 19.78
C ASN A 403 -1.56 -24.34 19.74
N GLU A 404 -0.63 -23.95 20.62
CA GLU A 404 -0.15 -22.58 20.73
C GLU A 404 1.33 -22.54 21.13
N TYR A 405 2.02 -21.46 20.78
CA TYR A 405 3.35 -21.13 21.28
C TYR A 405 3.32 -19.75 21.93
N ILE A 406 3.55 -19.69 23.24
CA ILE A 406 3.53 -18.43 24.01
C ILE A 406 4.81 -17.65 23.68
N PHE A 407 4.66 -16.51 23.01
CA PHE A 407 5.78 -15.62 22.71
C PHE A 407 5.90 -14.47 23.73
N SER A 408 4.88 -14.23 24.56
CA SER A 408 4.96 -13.29 25.68
C SER A 408 4.16 -13.82 26.86
N GLU A 409 4.86 -14.34 27.88
CA GLU A 409 4.21 -14.87 29.09
C GLU A 409 3.52 -13.76 29.90
N LYS A 410 4.19 -12.61 30.03
CA LYS A 410 3.70 -11.49 30.85
C LYS A 410 2.36 -10.94 30.35
N GLU A 411 2.23 -10.81 29.03
CA GLU A 411 1.03 -10.28 28.38
C GLU A 411 0.07 -11.40 27.94
N ASN A 412 0.41 -12.66 28.21
CA ASN A 412 -0.34 -13.85 27.83
C ASN A 412 -0.68 -13.93 26.33
N MET A 413 0.33 -13.68 25.48
CA MET A 413 0.18 -13.71 24.01
C MET A 413 0.87 -14.93 23.41
N ALA A 414 0.19 -15.57 22.46
CA ALA A 414 0.62 -16.81 21.84
C ALA A 414 0.31 -16.85 20.35
N LEU A 415 1.11 -17.59 19.58
CA LEU A 415 0.82 -17.90 18.18
C LEU A 415 0.05 -19.22 18.10
N TYR A 416 -1.20 -19.19 17.63
CA TYR A 416 -2.04 -20.38 17.55
C TYR A 416 -1.82 -21.17 16.27
N ARG A 417 -2.18 -22.46 16.28
CA ARG A 417 -2.18 -23.27 15.04
C ARG A 417 -3.12 -22.74 13.96
N SER A 418 -4.22 -22.09 14.34
CA SER A 418 -5.09 -21.40 13.39
C SER A 418 -4.37 -20.24 12.69
N ASP A 419 -3.58 -19.47 13.44
CA ASP A 419 -2.77 -18.37 12.91
C ASP A 419 -1.70 -18.92 11.94
N ILE A 420 -1.02 -20.01 12.31
CA ILE A 420 -0.04 -20.68 11.43
C ILE A 420 -0.70 -21.14 10.12
N SER A 421 -1.93 -21.67 10.18
CA SER A 421 -2.66 -22.08 8.99
C SER A 421 -2.96 -20.91 8.04
N ALA A 422 -3.37 -19.76 8.58
CA ALA A 422 -3.58 -18.53 7.81
C ALA A 422 -2.26 -18.02 7.19
N LEU A 423 -1.18 -18.02 7.98
CA LEU A 423 0.15 -17.64 7.50
C LEU A 423 0.69 -18.58 6.42
N ALA A 424 0.43 -19.89 6.54
CA ALA A 424 0.82 -20.88 5.54
C ALA A 424 0.12 -20.62 4.20
N GLN A 425 -1.18 -20.29 4.20
CA GLN A 425 -1.94 -19.97 3.00
C GLN A 425 -1.45 -18.68 2.35
N ALA A 426 -1.24 -17.62 3.14
CA ALA A 426 -0.71 -16.35 2.63
C ALA A 426 0.71 -16.51 2.06
N LYS A 427 1.57 -17.26 2.76
CA LYS A 427 2.91 -17.61 2.28
C LYS A 427 2.86 -18.44 1.01
N SER A 428 1.89 -19.34 0.90
CA SER A 428 1.71 -20.19 -0.28
C SER A 428 1.31 -19.38 -1.52
N ALA A 429 0.41 -18.41 -1.38
CA ALA A 429 0.08 -17.51 -2.48
C ALA A 429 1.33 -16.77 -3.01
N ASN A 430 2.18 -16.26 -2.11
CA ASN A 430 3.46 -15.63 -2.48
C ASN A 430 4.44 -16.60 -3.11
N TYR A 431 4.49 -17.83 -2.60
CA TYR A 431 5.30 -18.91 -3.16
C TYR A 431 4.88 -19.23 -4.59
N CYS A 432 3.59 -19.41 -4.84
CA CYS A 432 3.04 -19.74 -6.15
C CYS A 432 3.41 -18.71 -7.20
N GLY A 433 3.17 -17.42 -6.96
CA GLY A 433 3.47 -16.42 -7.99
C GLY A 433 4.95 -16.32 -8.30
N GLN A 434 5.82 -16.38 -7.30
CA GLN A 434 7.26 -16.39 -7.50
C GLN A 434 7.72 -17.64 -8.26
N TYR A 435 7.28 -18.82 -7.82
CA TYR A 435 7.65 -20.11 -8.42
C TYR A 435 7.17 -20.21 -9.87
N LEU A 436 5.89 -19.91 -10.11
CA LEU A 436 5.26 -20.00 -11.42
C LEU A 436 5.79 -18.96 -12.39
N ALA A 437 6.07 -17.73 -11.94
CA ALA A 437 6.71 -16.72 -12.78
C ALA A 437 8.14 -17.12 -13.17
N LEU A 438 8.94 -17.64 -12.22
CA LEU A 438 10.27 -18.16 -12.52
C LEU A 438 10.22 -19.34 -13.52
N ARG A 439 9.27 -20.27 -13.32
CA ARG A 439 9.06 -21.43 -14.20
C ARG A 439 8.61 -21.01 -15.60
N HIS A 440 7.68 -20.08 -15.71
CA HIS A 440 7.18 -19.54 -16.99
C HIS A 440 8.26 -18.76 -17.74
N PHE A 441 9.07 -17.98 -17.03
CA PHE A 441 10.23 -17.30 -17.63
C PHE A 441 11.29 -18.30 -18.12
N GLY A 442 11.39 -19.47 -17.48
CA GLY A 442 12.22 -20.59 -17.93
C GLY A 442 13.70 -20.45 -17.59
N ALA A 443 14.04 -19.71 -16.54
CA ALA A 443 15.42 -19.55 -16.08
C ALA A 443 15.58 -19.99 -14.61
N PRO A 444 16.62 -20.79 -14.29
CA PRO A 444 16.88 -21.14 -12.90
C PRO A 444 17.34 -19.91 -12.11
N ILE A 445 17.10 -19.91 -10.79
CA ILE A 445 17.47 -18.81 -9.87
C ILE A 445 18.96 -18.42 -10.01
N SER A 446 19.83 -19.37 -10.34
CA SER A 446 21.27 -19.11 -10.55
C SER A 446 21.56 -18.11 -11.68
N LYS A 447 20.71 -18.05 -12.69
CA LYS A 447 20.80 -17.16 -13.86
C LYS A 447 20.16 -15.80 -13.64
N ILE A 448 19.35 -15.64 -12.59
CA ILE A 448 18.77 -14.35 -12.22
C ILE A 448 19.82 -13.53 -11.48
N SER A 449 20.07 -12.32 -11.96
CA SER A 449 21.15 -11.46 -11.47
C SER A 449 20.89 -10.97 -10.05
N LYS A 450 19.66 -10.53 -9.78
CA LYS A 450 19.24 -9.93 -8.52
C LYS A 450 17.73 -10.14 -8.28
N LEU A 451 17.38 -10.29 -7.01
CA LEU A 451 16.01 -10.23 -6.48
C LEU A 451 15.86 -8.90 -5.75
N TYR A 452 14.99 -8.03 -6.26
CA TYR A 452 14.58 -6.80 -5.63
C TYR A 452 13.31 -7.05 -4.81
N LEU A 453 13.34 -6.64 -3.55
CA LEU A 453 12.19 -6.68 -2.65
C LEU A 453 11.69 -5.24 -2.42
N ALA A 454 10.49 -4.95 -2.91
CA ALA A 454 9.82 -3.68 -2.77
C ALA A 454 8.66 -3.78 -1.76
N GLY A 455 8.15 -2.62 -1.35
CA GLY A 455 7.02 -2.51 -0.44
C GLY A 455 7.43 -2.20 1.01
N GLY A 456 6.51 -1.56 1.74
CA GLY A 456 6.73 -1.15 3.12
C GLY A 456 7.03 -2.32 4.05
N PHE A 457 6.38 -3.46 3.81
CA PHE A 457 6.59 -4.70 4.56
C PHE A 457 7.98 -5.29 4.33
N ALA A 458 8.38 -5.42 3.06
CA ALA A 458 9.62 -6.08 2.66
C ALA A 458 10.88 -5.43 3.22
N ASN A 459 10.83 -4.13 3.55
CA ASN A 459 11.99 -3.43 4.09
C ASN A 459 12.38 -3.91 5.50
N TYR A 460 11.42 -4.38 6.29
CA TYR A 460 11.65 -4.78 7.68
C TYR A 460 11.87 -6.28 7.88
N ILE A 461 11.49 -7.14 6.91
CA ILE A 461 11.63 -8.59 7.05
C ILE A 461 13.10 -9.05 7.06
N ASN A 462 13.44 -10.06 7.85
CA ASN A 462 14.75 -10.71 7.73
C ASN A 462 14.78 -11.60 6.48
N SER A 463 15.58 -11.21 5.48
CA SER A 463 15.63 -11.92 4.19
C SER A 463 16.13 -13.36 4.29
N SER A 464 16.93 -13.71 5.31
CA SER A 464 17.29 -15.11 5.55
C SER A 464 16.09 -15.89 6.06
N ASN A 465 15.41 -15.37 7.08
CA ASN A 465 14.25 -16.02 7.68
C ASN A 465 13.12 -16.20 6.67
N ALA A 466 12.80 -15.14 5.92
CA ALA A 466 11.82 -15.17 4.84
C ALA A 466 12.16 -16.24 3.77
N ARG A 467 13.43 -16.35 3.38
CA ARG A 467 13.88 -17.38 2.44
C ARG A 467 13.75 -18.79 3.04
N ASP A 468 14.13 -18.95 4.30
CA ASP A 468 14.24 -20.25 4.95
C ASP A 468 12.87 -20.89 5.20
N ILE A 469 11.82 -20.07 5.40
CA ILE A 469 10.42 -20.53 5.47
C ILE A 469 9.75 -20.61 4.09
N GLY A 470 10.45 -20.23 3.01
CA GLY A 470 9.95 -20.24 1.63
C GLY A 470 9.05 -19.06 1.26
N PHE A 471 9.01 -17.99 2.04
CA PHE A 471 8.21 -16.79 1.75
C PHE A 471 8.74 -16.03 0.52
N ILE A 472 10.06 -16.02 0.34
CA ILE A 472 10.72 -15.51 -0.88
C ILE A 472 11.51 -16.60 -1.59
N ALA A 473 11.71 -16.43 -2.90
CA ALA A 473 12.51 -17.32 -3.72
C ALA A 473 13.93 -17.55 -3.13
N ASN A 474 14.48 -18.75 -3.32
CA ASN A 474 15.71 -19.23 -2.68
C ASN A 474 17.00 -18.65 -3.30
N PHE A 475 17.11 -17.33 -3.28
CA PHE A 475 18.27 -16.58 -3.73
C PHE A 475 19.39 -16.60 -2.68
N PRO A 476 20.67 -16.61 -3.11
CA PRO A 476 21.78 -16.23 -2.23
C PRO A 476 21.54 -14.82 -1.66
N LEU A 477 21.74 -14.61 -0.35
CA LEU A 477 21.43 -13.33 0.31
C LEU A 477 22.10 -12.12 -0.35
N LYS A 478 23.32 -12.30 -0.88
CA LYS A 478 24.06 -11.25 -1.62
C LYS A 478 23.39 -10.79 -2.92
N LYS A 479 22.43 -11.55 -3.44
CA LYS A 479 21.63 -11.22 -4.62
C LYS A 479 20.26 -10.64 -4.24
N ILE A 480 19.95 -10.50 -2.96
CA ILE A 480 18.69 -9.91 -2.49
C ILE A 480 18.96 -8.46 -2.12
N GLU A 481 18.18 -7.55 -2.71
CA GLU A 481 18.26 -6.12 -2.44
C GLU A 481 16.89 -5.59 -2.07
N LYS A 482 16.80 -4.90 -0.94
CA LYS A 482 15.59 -4.22 -0.50
C LYS A 482 15.58 -2.81 -1.07
N VAL A 483 14.55 -2.44 -1.82
CA VAL A 483 14.49 -1.16 -2.55
C VAL A 483 13.53 -0.16 -1.95
N GLY A 484 12.81 -0.55 -0.90
CA GLY A 484 11.89 0.32 -0.21
C GLY A 484 10.62 0.62 -1.00
N ASN A 485 10.12 1.87 -0.90
CA ASN A 485 8.96 2.34 -1.65
C ASN A 485 9.43 2.73 -3.06
N ALA A 486 9.65 1.73 -3.88
CA ALA A 486 10.06 1.88 -5.27
C ALA A 486 8.94 2.50 -6.13
N SER A 487 7.67 2.28 -5.78
CA SER A 487 6.49 2.87 -6.45
C SER A 487 6.53 4.40 -6.38
N LEU A 488 6.77 4.96 -5.19
CA LEU A 488 6.93 6.40 -5.01
C LEU A 488 8.17 6.95 -5.72
N GLU A 489 9.29 6.23 -5.70
CA GLU A 489 10.48 6.65 -6.47
C GLU A 489 10.17 6.67 -7.97
N GLY A 490 9.53 5.64 -8.51
CA GLY A 490 9.11 5.59 -9.91
C GLY A 490 8.15 6.72 -10.28
N ALA A 491 7.20 7.05 -9.40
CA ALA A 491 6.33 8.21 -9.56
C ALA A 491 7.14 9.53 -9.62
N MET A 492 8.14 9.69 -8.75
CA MET A 492 9.04 10.84 -8.78
C MET A 492 9.90 10.89 -10.04
N LEU A 493 10.36 9.76 -10.57
CA LEU A 493 11.11 9.68 -11.83
C LEU A 493 10.25 10.14 -13.02
N MET A 494 9.01 9.65 -13.08
CA MET A 494 8.02 10.06 -14.09
C MET A 494 7.62 11.54 -13.95
N LEU A 495 7.60 12.07 -12.73
CA LEU A 495 7.32 13.48 -12.47
C LEU A 495 8.47 14.38 -12.95
N LYS A 496 9.71 13.98 -12.65
CA LYS A 496 10.92 14.74 -13.00
C LYS A 496 11.26 14.69 -14.49
N SER A 497 10.83 13.64 -15.21
CA SER A 497 11.24 13.40 -16.58
C SER A 497 10.13 12.79 -17.45
N ILE A 498 9.70 13.51 -18.48
CA ILE A 498 8.77 13.02 -19.51
C ILE A 498 9.37 11.80 -20.23
N LYS A 499 10.69 11.79 -20.44
CA LYS A 499 11.37 10.60 -20.98
C LYS A 499 11.06 9.35 -20.17
N MET A 500 11.04 9.42 -18.84
CA MET A 500 10.74 8.26 -18.01
C MET A 500 9.30 7.78 -18.15
N ARG A 501 8.34 8.68 -18.41
CA ARG A 501 6.96 8.30 -18.78
C ARG A 501 6.94 7.49 -20.08
N MET A 502 7.68 7.95 -21.09
CA MET A 502 7.77 7.25 -22.38
C MET A 502 8.45 5.88 -22.27
N GLU A 503 9.54 5.78 -21.49
CA GLU A 503 10.26 4.51 -21.31
C GLU A 503 9.38 3.46 -20.60
N ILE A 504 8.66 3.85 -19.54
CA ILE A 504 7.81 2.88 -18.82
C ILE A 504 6.59 2.46 -19.65
N GLU A 505 5.96 3.39 -20.38
CA GLU A 505 4.87 3.05 -21.31
C GLU A 505 5.34 2.07 -22.38
N LYS A 506 6.54 2.25 -22.91
CA LYS A 506 7.13 1.30 -23.87
C LYS A 506 7.44 -0.05 -23.23
N LEU A 507 8.01 -0.07 -22.03
CA LEU A 507 8.40 -1.30 -21.35
C LEU A 507 7.18 -2.18 -21.07
N VAL A 508 6.10 -1.59 -20.55
CA VAL A 508 4.89 -2.31 -20.14
C VAL A 508 4.21 -3.05 -21.30
N LEU A 509 4.26 -2.50 -22.52
CA LEU A 509 3.73 -3.17 -23.72
C LEU A 509 4.41 -4.52 -24.03
N GLY A 510 5.62 -4.76 -23.53
CA GLY A 510 6.38 -5.99 -23.73
C GLY A 510 6.26 -7.00 -22.58
N ILE A 511 5.45 -6.73 -21.56
CA ILE A 511 5.32 -7.59 -20.38
C ILE A 511 4.20 -8.61 -20.59
N ASP A 512 4.52 -9.89 -20.41
CA ASP A 512 3.56 -10.99 -20.43
C ASP A 512 2.91 -11.14 -19.04
N HIS A 513 1.58 -11.02 -18.95
CA HIS A 513 0.87 -11.19 -17.68
C HIS A 513 0.44 -12.65 -17.50
N LEU A 514 0.98 -13.31 -16.47
CA LEU A 514 0.67 -14.68 -16.11
C LEU A 514 -0.52 -14.73 -15.14
N GLU A 515 -1.67 -15.20 -15.62
CA GLU A 515 -2.85 -15.51 -14.81
C GLU A 515 -2.63 -16.82 -14.05
N LEU A 516 -2.15 -16.73 -12.80
CA LEU A 516 -1.71 -17.87 -11.99
C LEU A 516 -2.78 -18.97 -11.87
N GLU A 517 -4.04 -18.58 -11.71
CA GLU A 517 -5.18 -19.48 -11.56
C GLU A 517 -5.50 -20.30 -12.82
N THR A 518 -4.97 -19.89 -13.97
CA THR A 518 -5.14 -20.63 -15.24
C THR A 518 -4.07 -21.70 -15.44
N VAL A 519 -3.04 -21.72 -14.59
CA VAL A 519 -1.95 -22.70 -14.65
C VAL A 519 -2.48 -24.06 -14.17
N PRO A 520 -2.40 -25.14 -14.98
CA PRO A 520 -3.07 -26.41 -14.69
C PRO A 520 -2.74 -27.05 -13.32
N ASP A 521 -1.50 -26.92 -12.85
CA ASP A 521 -0.99 -27.48 -11.60
C ASP A 521 -0.89 -26.44 -10.47
N PHE A 522 -1.57 -25.28 -10.60
CA PHE A 522 -1.56 -24.22 -9.58
C PHE A 522 -1.86 -24.74 -8.18
N PHE A 523 -2.87 -25.60 -8.02
CA PHE A 523 -3.25 -26.16 -6.72
C PHE A 523 -2.17 -27.06 -6.12
N GLU A 524 -1.43 -27.81 -6.94
CA GLU A 524 -0.33 -28.66 -6.46
C GLU A 524 0.80 -27.80 -5.93
N VAL A 525 1.18 -26.76 -6.68
CA VAL A 525 2.18 -25.77 -6.24
C VAL A 525 1.72 -25.02 -4.99
N PHE A 526 0.42 -24.75 -4.86
CA PHE A 526 -0.14 -24.10 -3.66
C PHE A 526 -0.08 -25.02 -2.43
N VAL A 527 -0.35 -26.32 -2.58
CA VAL A 527 -0.24 -27.25 -1.46
C VAL A 527 1.21 -27.39 -1.01
N GLU A 528 2.16 -27.47 -1.95
CA GLU A 528 3.60 -27.46 -1.64
C GLU A 528 4.03 -26.13 -0.99
N GLY A 529 3.50 -25.03 -1.52
CA GLY A 529 3.72 -23.67 -1.02
C GLY A 529 3.28 -23.48 0.43
N CYS A 530 2.32 -24.24 0.95
CA CYS A 530 1.91 -24.16 2.36
C CYS A 530 2.98 -24.69 3.33
N MET A 531 3.98 -25.44 2.87
CA MET A 531 5.03 -25.98 3.73
C MET A 531 6.06 -24.89 4.09
N PHE A 532 6.51 -24.85 5.34
CA PHE A 532 7.55 -23.92 5.82
C PHE A 532 8.96 -24.46 5.52
N ASN A 533 9.28 -24.53 4.23
CA ASN A 533 10.58 -24.94 3.70
C ASN A 533 11.05 -23.96 2.59
N PRO A 534 12.36 -23.86 2.33
CA PRO A 534 12.87 -23.03 1.25
C PRO A 534 12.37 -23.52 -0.12
N MET A 535 12.04 -22.59 -1.02
CA MET A 535 11.73 -22.90 -2.42
C MET A 535 12.88 -23.65 -3.10
N PRO A 536 12.61 -24.62 -3.99
CA PRO A 536 13.64 -25.31 -4.75
C PRO A 536 14.43 -24.31 -5.62
N ARG A 537 15.74 -24.57 -5.78
CA ARG A 537 16.62 -23.73 -6.62
C ARG A 537 16.60 -24.13 -8.09
N ASP A 538 16.34 -25.40 -8.34
CA ASP A 538 16.14 -25.95 -9.67
C ASP A 538 14.63 -26.09 -9.89
N LEU A 539 14.14 -25.39 -10.89
CA LEU A 539 12.70 -25.27 -11.19
C LEU A 539 12.33 -26.16 -12.38
N THR A 540 13.29 -26.97 -12.87
CA THR A 540 13.08 -27.92 -13.99
C THR A 540 12.54 -29.27 -13.54
N SER A 541 12.35 -29.48 -12.23
CA SER A 541 12.11 -30.80 -11.64
C SER A 541 10.72 -31.01 -11.02
N ILE A 542 9.74 -30.13 -11.27
CA ILE A 542 8.33 -30.33 -10.85
C ILE A 542 7.38 -29.91 -11.97
#